data_AF-A0A959KVE1-F1
#
_entry.id   AF-A0A959KVE1-F1
#
_cell.length_a   1.000
_cell.length_b   1.000
_cell.length_c   1.000
_cell.angle_alpha   90.00
_cell.angle_beta   90.00
_cell.angle_gamma   90.00
#
_symmetry.space_group_name_H-M   'P 1'
#
loop_
_entity.id
_entity.type
_entity.pdbx_description
1 polymer ?
#
loop_
_entity_poly.entity_id
_entity_poly.type
_entity_poly.pdbx_seq_one_letter_code
_entity_poly.pdbx_strand_id
1 'polypeptide(L)'
;TFLLDEGGRAAYRVERGDQVVLDTSFLGFDLKDQPPLGAGLQVTASNTGSFSETWRPVWGEDSEILNQYHSLLVELEETGAPGRKFEVEFRVYDDGFGFRYLFPEQESLQEVVIMDENTEFALTGDHLCWWQPGDWDIYEHLYQTTRFSEIDALALRNQPIAQTYIPENAVNTPVTMKTDSGLYLAFHEAALYDYAGMTLKVDKENLKWVSELVGAADGSKVTTRTPFHTPWRTVQIAERAGDLIESHLIVNLNEPNKLENTAWIKPTKYIGIWWEMHLEKAAWDLASGKHGATTENAKRYIDFAAA
;
A
#
# COMPACT_ATOMS: atom_id res chain seq x y z
N THR A 1 1.35 -17.03 11.12
CA THR A 1 1.70 -18.38 10.62
C THR A 1 1.69 -18.40 9.11
N PHE A 2 2.70 -18.98 8.47
CA PHE A 2 2.67 -19.33 7.04
C PHE A 2 2.30 -20.80 6.88
N LEU A 3 1.58 -21.15 5.82
CA LEU A 3 1.17 -22.51 5.51
C LEU A 3 1.01 -22.75 4.01
N LEU A 4 1.06 -24.02 3.62
CA LEU A 4 0.55 -24.50 2.34
C LEU A 4 -0.72 -25.31 2.61
N ASP A 5 -1.76 -25.13 1.79
CA ASP A 5 -2.94 -26.01 1.85
C ASP A 5 -2.69 -27.37 1.16
N GLU A 6 -3.69 -28.25 1.15
CA GLU A 6 -3.59 -29.57 0.50
C GLU A 6 -3.26 -29.50 -1.01
N GLY A 7 -3.60 -28.38 -1.66
CA GLY A 7 -3.29 -28.10 -3.07
C GLY A 7 -1.95 -27.40 -3.28
N GLY A 8 -1.15 -27.22 -2.22
CA GLY A 8 0.12 -26.49 -2.28
C GLY A 8 -0.06 -24.99 -2.53
N ARG A 9 -1.21 -24.41 -2.14
CA ARG A 9 -1.42 -22.96 -2.22
C ARG A 9 -0.78 -22.25 -1.02
N ALA A 10 0.01 -21.22 -1.31
CA ALA A 10 0.64 -20.41 -0.27
C ALA A 10 -0.40 -19.53 0.44
N ALA A 11 -0.40 -19.57 1.76
CA ALA A 11 -1.28 -18.75 2.58
C ALA A 11 -0.62 -18.35 3.90
N TYR A 12 -1.18 -17.33 4.53
CA TYR A 12 -0.81 -16.91 5.87
C TYR A 12 -2.06 -16.67 6.72
N ARG A 13 -1.88 -16.73 8.05
CA ARG A 13 -2.91 -16.43 9.05
C ARG A 13 -2.29 -15.64 10.19
N VAL A 14 -3.00 -14.63 10.69
CA VAL A 14 -2.50 -13.67 11.67
C VAL A 14 -3.31 -13.75 12.96
N GLU A 15 -2.62 -13.92 14.08
CA GLU A 15 -3.20 -13.98 15.41
C GLU A 15 -2.49 -12.97 16.32
N ARG A 16 -3.24 -12.39 17.26
CA ARG A 16 -2.73 -11.56 18.36
C ARG A 16 -3.22 -12.19 19.67
N GLY A 17 -2.32 -12.83 20.40
CA GLY A 17 -2.70 -13.72 21.50
C GLY A 17 -3.58 -14.87 20.98
N ASP A 18 -4.72 -15.09 21.61
CA ASP A 18 -5.68 -16.13 21.19
C ASP A 18 -6.71 -15.64 20.14
N GLN A 19 -6.59 -14.37 19.69
CA GLN A 19 -7.54 -13.77 18.77
C GLN A 19 -7.02 -13.83 17.33
N VAL A 20 -7.84 -14.36 16.42
CA VAL A 20 -7.61 -14.27 14.97
C VAL A 20 -7.83 -12.83 14.51
N VAL A 21 -6.84 -12.24 13.86
CA VAL A 21 -6.92 -10.90 13.27
C VAL A 21 -7.25 -10.99 11.79
N LEU A 22 -6.49 -11.81 11.06
CA LEU A 22 -6.75 -12.20 9.68
C LEU A 22 -6.79 -13.72 9.60
N ASP A 23 -7.84 -14.25 8.97
CA ASP A 23 -7.93 -15.68 8.71
C ASP A 23 -7.02 -16.08 7.54
N THR A 24 -7.09 -17.34 7.14
CA THR A 24 -6.30 -17.94 6.07
C THR A 24 -6.45 -17.13 4.79
N SER A 25 -5.38 -16.42 4.45
CA SER A 25 -5.29 -15.46 3.35
C SER A 25 -4.30 -15.98 2.33
N PHE A 26 -4.76 -16.23 1.11
CA PHE A 26 -3.93 -16.78 0.04
C PHE A 26 -3.05 -15.73 -0.64
N LEU A 27 -1.99 -16.22 -1.27
CA LEU A 27 -0.97 -15.45 -1.97
C LEU A 27 -0.82 -16.00 -3.39
N GLY A 28 -0.74 -15.13 -4.40
CA GLY A 28 -0.57 -15.58 -5.78
C GLY A 28 -0.59 -14.47 -6.82
N PHE A 29 -0.42 -14.85 -8.08
CA PHE A 29 -0.33 -13.94 -9.23
C PHE A 29 -0.92 -14.59 -10.48
N ASP A 30 -1.58 -13.77 -11.29
CA ASP A 30 -1.87 -14.08 -12.68
C ASP A 30 -0.82 -13.40 -13.57
N LEU A 31 -0.18 -14.19 -14.42
CA LEU A 31 0.90 -13.74 -15.29
C LEU A 31 0.46 -13.83 -16.75
N LYS A 32 0.87 -12.87 -17.56
CA LYS A 32 0.58 -12.88 -19.00
C LYS A 32 1.29 -14.04 -19.67
N ASP A 33 0.56 -14.75 -20.52
CA ASP A 33 1.07 -15.86 -21.35
C ASP A 33 1.75 -17.00 -20.56
N GLN A 34 1.46 -17.12 -19.25
CA GLN A 34 1.99 -18.14 -18.36
C GLN A 34 0.90 -18.68 -17.42
N PRO A 35 1.04 -19.90 -16.89
CA PRO A 35 0.16 -20.37 -15.82
C PRO A 35 0.20 -19.45 -14.60
N PRO A 36 -0.91 -19.29 -13.85
CA PRO A 36 -0.90 -18.58 -12.57
C PRO A 36 0.17 -19.11 -11.63
N LEU A 37 0.70 -18.26 -10.75
CA LEU A 37 1.67 -18.61 -9.73
C LEU A 37 0.99 -18.54 -8.36
N GLY A 38 1.10 -19.57 -7.54
CA GLY A 38 0.51 -19.56 -6.19
C GLY A 38 -0.10 -20.87 -5.71
N ALA A 39 -0.13 -21.91 -6.57
CA ALA A 39 -0.61 -23.26 -6.24
C ALA A 39 0.43 -24.32 -6.64
N GLY A 40 0.31 -25.55 -6.13
CA GLY A 40 1.24 -26.63 -6.43
C GLY A 40 2.68 -26.36 -5.98
N LEU A 41 2.83 -25.58 -4.91
CA LEU A 41 4.11 -25.18 -4.34
C LEU A 41 4.58 -26.20 -3.30
N GLN A 42 5.89 -26.23 -3.10
CA GLN A 42 6.54 -26.82 -1.95
C GLN A 42 7.43 -25.77 -1.27
N VAL A 43 7.57 -25.86 0.05
CA VAL A 43 8.57 -25.08 0.79
C VAL A 43 9.91 -25.79 0.64
N THR A 44 10.88 -25.13 0.01
CA THR A 44 12.24 -25.66 -0.17
C THR A 44 13.14 -25.32 1.00
N ALA A 45 12.95 -24.14 1.59
CA ALA A 45 13.65 -23.69 2.79
C ALA A 45 12.82 -22.65 3.55
N SER A 46 13.15 -22.45 4.82
CA SER A 46 12.66 -21.30 5.59
C SER A 46 13.77 -20.82 6.52
N ASN A 47 13.87 -19.50 6.68
CA ASN A 47 14.83 -18.88 7.57
C ASN A 47 14.13 -17.86 8.46
N THR A 48 14.53 -17.80 9.72
CA THR A 48 13.99 -16.84 10.70
C THR A 48 15.08 -15.90 11.17
N GLY A 49 14.69 -14.69 11.52
CA GLY A 49 15.61 -13.67 11.98
C GLY A 49 14.98 -12.71 12.98
N SER A 50 15.82 -11.83 13.50
CA SER A 50 15.42 -10.69 14.31
C SER A 50 16.31 -9.50 13.96
N PHE A 51 15.74 -8.31 13.98
CA PHE A 51 16.44 -7.06 13.73
C PHE A 51 16.04 -6.04 14.80
N SER A 52 16.99 -5.20 15.20
CA SER A 52 16.76 -4.10 16.13
C SER A 52 17.81 -3.03 15.88
N GLU A 53 17.37 -1.87 15.40
CA GLU A 53 18.19 -0.68 15.20
C GLU A 53 17.35 0.57 15.47
N THR A 54 17.98 1.63 15.97
CA THR A 54 17.37 2.96 16.03
C THR A 54 18.02 3.87 15.00
N TRP A 55 17.22 4.53 14.18
CA TRP A 55 17.69 5.47 13.15
C TRP A 55 17.08 6.86 13.34
N ARG A 56 17.65 7.86 12.69
CA ARG A 56 17.22 9.27 12.80
C ARG A 56 16.75 9.78 11.44
N PRO A 57 15.50 10.23 11.30
CA PRO A 57 15.06 10.83 10.05
C PRO A 57 15.67 12.23 9.85
N VAL A 58 15.77 12.67 8.60
CA VAL A 58 16.20 14.05 8.28
C VAL A 58 15.21 15.08 8.84
N TRP A 59 13.93 14.75 8.75
CA TRP A 59 12.78 15.44 9.32
C TRP A 59 11.69 14.38 9.55
N GLY A 60 10.85 14.56 10.55
CA GLY A 60 9.79 13.62 10.88
C GLY A 60 9.08 14.03 12.15
N GLU A 61 8.10 13.23 12.54
CA GLU A 61 7.32 13.41 13.77
C GLU A 61 8.17 13.10 15.01
N ASP A 62 9.09 12.13 14.89
CA ASP A 62 10.03 11.72 15.93
C ASP A 62 11.49 11.97 15.56
N SER A 63 12.32 12.24 16.57
CA SER A 63 13.76 12.49 16.39
C SER A 63 14.61 11.22 16.29
N GLU A 64 14.04 10.08 16.73
CA GLU A 64 14.60 8.74 16.69
C GLU A 64 13.45 7.76 16.43
N ILE A 65 13.68 6.79 15.56
CA ILE A 65 12.71 5.76 15.20
C ILE A 65 13.34 4.40 15.46
N LEU A 66 12.65 3.57 16.25
CA LEU A 66 13.05 2.19 16.49
C LEU A 66 12.52 1.31 15.35
N ASN A 67 13.43 0.56 14.73
CA ASN A 67 13.11 -0.50 13.79
C ASN A 67 13.42 -1.84 14.47
N GLN A 68 12.40 -2.48 15.02
CA GLN A 68 12.53 -3.77 15.69
C GLN A 68 11.48 -4.76 15.19
N TYR A 69 11.94 -5.89 14.65
CA TYR A 69 11.04 -6.92 14.12
C TYR A 69 11.64 -8.32 14.23
N HIS A 70 10.77 -9.32 14.16
CA HIS A 70 11.13 -10.69 13.80
C HIS A 70 10.82 -10.93 12.33
N SER A 71 11.66 -11.70 11.64
CA SER A 71 11.46 -12.01 10.23
C SER A 71 11.34 -13.51 9.96
N LEU A 72 10.62 -13.82 8.88
CA LEU A 72 10.52 -15.15 8.30
C LEU A 72 10.66 -15.00 6.77
N LEU A 73 11.66 -15.65 6.19
CA LEU A 73 11.78 -15.83 4.74
C LEU A 73 11.37 -17.26 4.41
N VAL A 74 10.39 -17.42 3.52
CA VAL A 74 9.96 -18.74 3.02
C VAL A 74 10.33 -18.85 1.56
N GLU A 75 11.16 -19.83 1.21
CA GLU A 75 11.51 -20.15 -0.17
C GLU A 75 10.51 -21.17 -0.73
N LEU A 76 9.91 -20.85 -1.87
CA LEU A 76 8.85 -21.61 -2.52
C LEU A 76 9.28 -22.01 -3.93
N GLU A 77 8.95 -23.23 -4.32
CA GLU A 77 9.17 -23.76 -5.67
C GLU A 77 7.93 -24.50 -6.14
N GLU A 78 7.54 -24.32 -7.40
CA GLU A 78 6.50 -25.16 -8.02
C GLU A 78 6.98 -26.60 -8.16
N THR A 79 6.15 -27.54 -7.73
CA THR A 79 6.42 -28.99 -7.85
C THR A 79 6.30 -29.52 -9.29
N GLY A 80 5.61 -28.78 -10.15
CA GLY A 80 5.42 -29.09 -11.56
C GLY A 80 6.08 -28.06 -12.46
N ALA A 81 6.16 -28.35 -13.77
CA ALA A 81 6.65 -27.37 -14.74
C ALA A 81 5.76 -26.11 -14.72
N PRO A 82 6.33 -24.89 -14.80
CA PRO A 82 7.73 -24.62 -15.14
C PRO A 82 8.75 -24.66 -13.98
N GLY A 83 8.35 -24.98 -12.75
CA GLY A 83 9.28 -25.08 -11.62
C GLY A 83 9.77 -23.73 -11.13
N ARG A 84 8.90 -22.70 -11.18
CA ARG A 84 9.28 -21.33 -10.79
C ARG A 84 9.55 -21.24 -9.31
N LYS A 85 10.49 -20.38 -8.96
CA LYS A 85 10.93 -20.09 -7.60
C LYS A 85 10.57 -18.67 -7.22
N PHE A 86 10.09 -18.49 -6.00
CA PHE A 86 9.93 -17.17 -5.41
C PHE A 86 9.97 -17.32 -3.89
N GLU A 87 10.06 -16.19 -3.20
CA GLU A 87 10.15 -16.16 -1.76
C GLU A 87 9.09 -15.21 -1.20
N VAL A 88 8.68 -15.44 0.04
CA VAL A 88 7.86 -14.49 0.79
C VAL A 88 8.62 -14.10 2.05
N GLU A 89 8.98 -12.82 2.15
CA GLU A 89 9.62 -12.24 3.33
C GLU A 89 8.54 -11.60 4.19
N PHE A 90 8.39 -12.06 5.43
CA PHE A 90 7.58 -11.45 6.46
C PHE A 90 8.46 -10.71 7.46
N ARG A 91 8.00 -9.55 7.92
CA ARG A 91 8.52 -8.82 9.10
C ARG A 91 7.36 -8.53 10.03
N VAL A 92 7.48 -8.96 11.27
CA VAL A 92 6.46 -8.84 12.31
C VAL A 92 6.98 -7.93 13.42
N TYR A 93 6.22 -6.89 13.70
CA TYR A 93 6.47 -5.85 14.70
C TYR A 93 5.43 -5.99 15.82
N ASP A 94 5.61 -5.26 16.92
CA ASP A 94 4.65 -5.26 18.02
C ASP A 94 3.31 -4.60 17.62
N ASP A 95 3.33 -3.70 16.64
CA ASP A 95 2.21 -2.88 16.16
C ASP A 95 1.68 -3.29 14.78
N GLY A 96 2.17 -4.39 14.20
CA GLY A 96 1.72 -4.85 12.90
C GLY A 96 2.70 -5.78 12.19
N PHE A 97 2.49 -5.96 10.90
CA PHE A 97 3.41 -6.73 10.07
C PHE A 97 3.45 -6.19 8.64
N GLY A 98 4.56 -6.48 7.97
CA GLY A 98 4.72 -6.31 6.53
C GLY A 98 5.15 -7.62 5.89
N PHE A 99 4.74 -7.88 4.65
CA PHE A 99 5.33 -8.92 3.83
C PHE A 99 5.50 -8.49 2.39
N ARG A 100 6.43 -9.10 1.67
CA ARG A 100 6.63 -8.89 0.23
C ARG A 100 7.07 -10.18 -0.45
N TYR A 101 6.90 -10.22 -1.76
CA TYR A 101 7.39 -11.30 -2.60
C TYR A 101 8.77 -10.94 -3.17
N LEU A 102 9.67 -11.92 -3.22
CA LEU A 102 10.97 -11.79 -3.86
C LEU A 102 11.05 -12.80 -5.00
N PHE A 103 11.40 -12.31 -6.18
CA PHE A 103 11.54 -13.12 -7.38
C PHE A 103 13.02 -13.16 -7.76
N PRO A 104 13.76 -14.24 -7.41
CA PRO A 104 15.17 -14.36 -7.73
C PRO A 104 15.37 -14.57 -9.24
N GLU A 105 16.58 -14.28 -9.71
CA GLU A 105 17.02 -14.61 -11.07
C GLU A 105 16.96 -16.13 -11.29
N GLN A 106 16.32 -16.55 -12.39
CA GLN A 106 16.10 -17.96 -12.70
C GLN A 106 15.77 -18.17 -14.19
N GLU A 107 15.99 -19.38 -14.70
CA GLU A 107 15.71 -19.73 -16.10
C GLU A 107 14.21 -19.83 -16.40
N SER A 108 13.41 -20.31 -15.43
CA SER A 108 11.97 -20.55 -15.54
C SER A 108 11.10 -19.29 -15.54
N LEU A 109 11.67 -18.13 -15.19
CA LEU A 109 10.97 -16.85 -15.08
C LEU A 109 11.96 -15.67 -15.16
N GLN A 110 12.16 -15.15 -16.38
CA GLN A 110 13.06 -14.00 -16.62
C GLN A 110 12.28 -12.70 -16.83
N GLU A 111 11.33 -12.70 -17.76
CA GLU A 111 10.44 -11.59 -18.03
C GLU A 111 9.10 -11.85 -17.36
N VAL A 112 8.57 -10.85 -16.66
CA VAL A 112 7.36 -10.98 -15.86
C VAL A 112 6.41 -9.85 -16.25
N VAL A 113 5.25 -10.24 -16.76
CA VAL A 113 4.12 -9.33 -16.95
C VAL A 113 3.01 -9.78 -16.02
N ILE A 114 2.79 -9.03 -14.95
CA ILE A 114 1.75 -9.29 -13.96
C ILE A 114 0.45 -8.72 -14.50
N MET A 115 -0.56 -9.59 -14.60
CA MET A 115 -1.93 -9.22 -14.94
C MET A 115 -2.76 -8.98 -13.69
N ASP A 116 -2.53 -9.76 -12.63
CA ASP A 116 -3.11 -9.54 -11.31
C ASP A 116 -2.17 -10.05 -10.23
N GLU A 117 -2.14 -9.34 -9.10
CA GLU A 117 -1.62 -9.85 -7.84
C GLU A 117 -2.83 -10.26 -7.00
N ASN A 118 -2.87 -11.50 -6.54
CA ASN A 118 -4.00 -12.11 -5.83
C ASN A 118 -3.69 -12.25 -4.33
N THR A 119 -3.11 -11.21 -3.73
CA THR A 119 -2.82 -11.15 -2.29
C THR A 119 -4.10 -10.92 -1.51
N GLU A 120 -4.44 -11.84 -0.60
CA GLU A 120 -5.65 -11.73 0.21
C GLU A 120 -5.37 -11.18 1.62
N PHE A 121 -6.43 -10.61 2.20
CA PHE A 121 -6.54 -10.33 3.63
C PHE A 121 -7.94 -10.76 4.09
N ALA A 122 -8.06 -12.03 4.50
CA ALA A 122 -9.31 -12.62 4.96
C ALA A 122 -9.71 -12.06 6.32
N LEU A 123 -10.85 -11.37 6.36
CA LEU A 123 -11.36 -10.75 7.57
C LEU A 123 -12.10 -11.77 8.41
N THR A 124 -12.18 -11.49 9.71
CA THR A 124 -12.87 -12.34 10.69
C THR A 124 -14.33 -11.95 10.94
N GLY A 125 -14.82 -10.92 10.23
CA GLY A 125 -16.18 -10.40 10.39
C GLY A 125 -16.46 -9.19 9.52
N ASP A 126 -17.70 -8.74 9.57
CA ASP A 126 -18.18 -7.56 8.85
C ASP A 126 -17.88 -6.28 9.66
N HIS A 127 -16.65 -5.81 9.57
CA HIS A 127 -16.12 -4.75 10.42
C HIS A 127 -16.53 -3.34 9.95
N LEU A 128 -16.39 -2.34 10.82
CA LEU A 128 -16.64 -0.94 10.46
C LEU A 128 -15.43 -0.37 9.71
N CYS A 129 -15.62 0.17 8.51
CA CYS A 129 -14.55 0.68 7.64
C CYS A 129 -14.66 2.19 7.43
N TRP A 130 -13.50 2.85 7.34
CA TRP A 130 -13.33 4.22 6.85
C TRP A 130 -12.52 4.16 5.55
N TRP A 131 -13.15 4.52 4.44
CA TRP A 131 -12.59 4.24 3.11
C TRP A 131 -12.90 5.33 2.08
N GLN A 132 -12.07 5.37 1.03
CA GLN A 132 -12.29 6.10 -0.22
C GLN A 132 -12.33 5.08 -1.37
N PRO A 133 -13.07 5.33 -2.46
CA PRO A 133 -13.09 4.38 -3.58
C PRO A 133 -11.68 4.22 -4.17
N GLY A 134 -11.39 3.02 -4.65
CA GLY A 134 -10.15 2.65 -5.34
C GLY A 134 -10.08 3.31 -6.71
N ASP A 135 -9.88 4.63 -6.71
CA ASP A 135 -9.78 5.45 -7.90
C ASP A 135 -8.33 5.49 -8.37
N TRP A 136 -8.12 5.11 -9.63
CA TRP A 136 -6.80 4.94 -10.21
C TRP A 136 -6.17 6.27 -10.65
N ASP A 137 -6.95 7.36 -10.69
CA ASP A 137 -6.47 8.67 -11.12
C ASP A 137 -6.27 9.65 -9.96
N ILE A 138 -7.08 9.60 -8.89
CA ILE A 138 -7.08 10.59 -7.79
C ILE A 138 -7.43 10.02 -6.41
N TYR A 139 -7.12 10.79 -5.36
CA TYR A 139 -7.48 10.50 -3.96
C TYR A 139 -8.41 11.55 -3.33
N GLU A 140 -9.00 12.44 -4.14
CA GLU A 140 -9.76 13.62 -3.68
C GLU A 140 -11.23 13.32 -3.35
N HIS A 141 -11.51 12.12 -2.84
CA HIS A 141 -12.84 11.69 -2.42
C HIS A 141 -13.09 12.01 -0.95
N LEU A 142 -14.35 12.20 -0.54
CA LEU A 142 -14.66 12.19 0.90
C LEU A 142 -14.65 10.75 1.43
N TYR A 143 -14.15 10.57 2.65
CA TYR A 143 -14.22 9.28 3.33
C TYR A 143 -15.67 8.87 3.59
N GLN A 144 -15.94 7.59 3.32
CA GLN A 144 -17.17 6.92 3.69
C GLN A 144 -16.99 6.17 5.01
N THR A 145 -18.08 5.94 5.73
CA THR A 145 -18.10 5.11 6.95
C THR A 145 -19.23 4.11 6.83
N THR A 146 -18.89 2.85 6.63
CA THR A 146 -19.86 1.76 6.39
C THR A 146 -19.36 0.48 7.01
N ARG A 147 -20.21 -0.55 7.10
CA ARG A 147 -19.72 -1.91 7.27
C ARG A 147 -18.97 -2.37 6.01
N PHE A 148 -18.10 -3.37 6.13
CA PHE A 148 -17.34 -3.92 5.01
C PHE A 148 -18.27 -4.43 3.90
N SER A 149 -19.32 -5.16 4.27
CA SER A 149 -20.32 -5.71 3.34
C SER A 149 -21.11 -4.62 2.58
N GLU A 150 -21.15 -3.40 3.12
CA GLU A 150 -21.88 -2.26 2.56
C GLU A 150 -21.04 -1.43 1.57
N ILE A 151 -19.73 -1.70 1.43
CA ILE A 151 -18.84 -0.92 0.56
C ILE A 151 -19.28 -1.02 -0.91
N ASP A 152 -19.60 0.11 -1.52
CA ASP A 152 -19.92 0.23 -2.95
C ASP A 152 -19.15 1.40 -3.56
N ALA A 153 -17.89 1.14 -3.94
CA ALA A 153 -17.01 2.14 -4.55
C ALA A 153 -17.48 2.52 -5.96
N LEU A 154 -18.10 1.57 -6.68
CA LEU A 154 -18.61 1.81 -8.03
C LEU A 154 -19.75 2.83 -8.04
N ALA A 155 -20.51 2.97 -6.96
CA ALA A 155 -21.51 4.04 -6.82
C ALA A 155 -20.89 5.45 -6.86
N LEU A 156 -19.58 5.60 -6.60
CA LEU A 156 -18.88 6.88 -6.56
C LEU A 156 -18.19 7.24 -7.89
N ARG A 157 -18.23 6.37 -8.91
CA ARG A 157 -17.50 6.53 -10.19
C ARG A 157 -17.91 7.73 -11.07
N ASN A 158 -19.06 8.33 -10.80
CA ASN A 158 -19.64 9.41 -11.62
C ASN A 158 -19.74 10.73 -10.84
N GLN A 159 -18.93 10.90 -9.79
CA GLN A 159 -18.91 12.16 -9.04
C GLN A 159 -18.33 13.30 -9.88
N PRO A 160 -18.79 14.55 -9.67
CA PRO A 160 -18.33 15.72 -10.41
C PRO A 160 -16.98 16.23 -9.89
N ILE A 161 -15.95 15.38 -9.98
CA ILE A 161 -14.56 15.67 -9.61
C ILE A 161 -13.68 15.72 -10.87
N ALA A 162 -12.49 16.31 -10.78
CA ALA A 162 -11.70 16.72 -11.95
C ALA A 162 -11.42 15.58 -12.95
N GLN A 163 -10.83 14.49 -12.48
CA GLN A 163 -10.55 13.27 -13.24
C GLN A 163 -10.77 12.09 -12.30
N THR A 164 -11.53 11.06 -12.72
CA THR A 164 -11.85 9.90 -11.89
C THR A 164 -11.95 8.64 -12.73
N TYR A 165 -11.34 7.56 -12.26
CA TYR A 165 -11.46 6.24 -12.86
C TYR A 165 -11.54 5.17 -11.78
N ILE A 166 -12.75 4.66 -11.55
CA ILE A 166 -13.05 3.64 -10.53
C ILE A 166 -13.54 2.38 -11.27
N PRO A 167 -12.63 1.52 -11.73
CA PRO A 167 -12.98 0.35 -12.55
C PRO A 167 -13.58 -0.80 -11.76
N GLU A 168 -13.25 -0.90 -10.47
CA GLU A 168 -13.54 -2.05 -9.63
C GLU A 168 -14.24 -1.62 -8.33
N ASN A 169 -14.97 -2.54 -7.70
CA ASN A 169 -15.43 -2.33 -6.33
C ASN A 169 -14.26 -2.52 -5.35
N ALA A 170 -13.33 -1.57 -5.38
CA ALA A 170 -12.11 -1.54 -4.58
C ALA A 170 -12.04 -0.25 -3.76
N VAL A 171 -11.15 -0.23 -2.76
CA VAL A 171 -10.87 0.95 -1.93
C VAL A 171 -9.40 1.34 -2.03
N ASN A 172 -9.11 2.63 -1.92
CA ASN A 172 -7.74 3.12 -1.83
C ASN A 172 -7.11 2.73 -0.49
N THR A 173 -5.78 2.59 -0.48
CA THR A 173 -5.01 2.42 0.75
C THR A 173 -4.29 3.73 1.13
N PRO A 174 -4.10 4.04 2.43
CA PRO A 174 -4.46 3.23 3.59
C PRO A 174 -5.99 3.16 3.82
N VAL A 175 -6.53 1.94 3.96
CA VAL A 175 -7.91 1.75 4.42
C VAL A 175 -7.88 1.34 5.87
N THR A 176 -8.69 2.00 6.69
CA THR A 176 -8.76 1.78 8.13
C THR A 176 -10.07 1.11 8.49
N MET A 177 -10.04 0.18 9.44
CA MET A 177 -11.25 -0.41 10.02
C MET A 177 -11.15 -0.60 11.52
N LYS A 178 -12.30 -0.75 12.16
CA LYS A 178 -12.44 -1.19 13.53
C LYS A 178 -13.19 -2.52 13.55
N THR A 179 -12.55 -3.55 14.10
CA THR A 179 -13.15 -4.86 14.25
C THR A 179 -14.23 -4.86 15.33
N ASP A 180 -15.19 -5.78 15.25
CA ASP A 180 -16.18 -5.95 16.32
C ASP A 180 -15.56 -6.40 17.66
N SER A 181 -14.38 -7.02 17.61
CA SER A 181 -13.58 -7.34 18.80
C SER A 181 -12.84 -6.14 19.39
N GLY A 182 -12.89 -4.98 18.74
CA GLY A 182 -12.36 -3.71 19.24
C GLY A 182 -10.97 -3.32 18.75
N LEU A 183 -10.32 -4.14 17.92
CA LEU A 183 -9.04 -3.79 17.29
C LEU A 183 -9.24 -2.76 16.18
N TYR A 184 -8.23 -1.93 15.98
CA TYR A 184 -8.10 -1.03 14.85
C TYR A 184 -7.07 -1.60 13.88
N LEU A 185 -7.43 -1.73 12.61
CA LEU A 185 -6.56 -2.24 11.56
C LEU A 185 -6.40 -1.17 10.48
N ALA A 186 -5.19 -1.01 9.95
CA ALA A 186 -4.95 -0.22 8.75
C ALA A 186 -4.16 -1.04 7.73
N PHE A 187 -4.72 -1.19 6.53
CA PHE A 187 -4.12 -1.94 5.43
C PHE A 187 -3.49 -0.97 4.44
N HIS A 188 -2.22 -1.16 4.12
CA HIS A 188 -1.49 -0.28 3.22
C HIS A 188 -0.30 -0.99 2.56
N GLU A 189 0.51 -0.23 1.83
CA GLU A 189 1.78 -0.69 1.28
C GLU A 189 2.95 0.24 1.65
N ALA A 190 4.18 -0.26 1.52
CA ALA A 190 5.39 0.52 1.73
C ALA A 190 6.46 0.19 0.68
N ALA A 191 7.36 1.14 0.41
CA ALA A 191 8.41 1.02 -0.60
C ALA A 191 7.87 0.72 -2.03
N LEU A 192 6.87 1.49 -2.47
CA LEU A 192 6.33 1.41 -3.83
C LEU A 192 7.32 1.99 -4.86
N TYR A 193 8.19 1.13 -5.39
CA TYR A 193 9.17 1.46 -6.43
C TYR A 193 9.00 0.50 -7.61
N ASP A 194 9.07 1.01 -8.84
CA ASP A 194 9.04 0.22 -10.08
C ASP A 194 7.90 -0.84 -10.14
N TYR A 195 6.77 -0.53 -9.51
CA TYR A 195 5.60 -1.40 -9.37
C TYR A 195 4.31 -0.57 -9.38
N ALA A 196 3.17 -1.20 -9.64
CA ALA A 196 1.88 -0.51 -9.64
C ALA A 196 1.35 -0.31 -8.21
N GLY A 197 0.71 0.84 -7.96
CA GLY A 197 0.03 1.09 -6.69
C GLY A 197 -1.09 0.10 -6.43
N MET A 198 -1.35 -0.20 -5.17
CA MET A 198 -2.32 -1.19 -4.72
C MET A 198 -3.60 -0.52 -4.18
N THR A 199 -4.72 -0.86 -4.80
CA THR A 199 -6.06 -0.75 -4.21
C THR A 199 -6.49 -2.10 -3.63
N LEU A 200 -7.56 -2.15 -2.84
CA LEU A 200 -8.07 -3.38 -2.25
C LEU A 200 -9.49 -3.65 -2.73
N LYS A 201 -9.66 -4.67 -3.57
CA LYS A 201 -10.95 -5.18 -4.04
C LYS A 201 -11.75 -5.76 -2.88
N VAL A 202 -13.05 -5.50 -2.87
CA VAL A 202 -13.97 -5.92 -1.82
C VAL A 202 -14.66 -7.22 -2.24
N ASP A 203 -14.27 -8.35 -1.64
CA ASP A 203 -15.03 -9.59 -1.72
C ASP A 203 -16.00 -9.66 -0.55
N LYS A 204 -17.25 -9.23 -0.79
CA LYS A 204 -18.32 -9.20 0.21
C LYS A 204 -18.81 -10.59 0.61
N GLU A 205 -18.69 -11.56 -0.29
CA GLU A 205 -19.22 -12.91 -0.08
C GLU A 205 -18.34 -13.68 0.90
N ASN A 206 -17.02 -13.54 0.75
CA ASN A 206 -16.04 -14.24 1.58
C ASN A 206 -15.43 -13.36 2.68
N LEU A 207 -15.85 -12.09 2.78
CA LEU A 207 -15.34 -11.09 3.73
C LEU A 207 -13.82 -10.97 3.66
N LYS A 208 -13.28 -10.63 2.49
CA LYS A 208 -11.84 -10.44 2.32
C LYS A 208 -11.50 -9.27 1.42
N TRP A 209 -10.37 -8.64 1.71
CA TRP A 209 -9.70 -7.79 0.74
C TRP A 209 -8.88 -8.67 -0.21
N VAL A 210 -8.83 -8.27 -1.48
CA VAL A 210 -7.89 -8.83 -2.46
C VAL A 210 -7.14 -7.66 -3.10
N SER A 211 -5.82 -7.74 -3.25
CA SER A 211 -5.06 -6.70 -3.95
C SER A 211 -5.59 -6.50 -5.37
N GLU A 212 -5.75 -5.24 -5.76
CA GLU A 212 -6.09 -4.82 -7.11
C GLU A 212 -5.10 -3.73 -7.51
N LEU A 213 -4.14 -4.11 -8.34
CA LEU A 213 -3.10 -3.19 -8.79
C LEU A 213 -3.68 -2.20 -9.81
N VAL A 214 -3.20 -0.96 -9.79
CA VAL A 214 -3.55 0.04 -10.81
C VAL A 214 -3.00 -0.43 -12.16
N GLY A 215 -3.89 -0.61 -13.14
CA GLY A 215 -3.53 -1.14 -14.45
C GLY A 215 -3.12 -0.08 -15.46
N ALA A 216 -2.22 -0.46 -16.36
CA ALA A 216 -1.93 0.28 -17.58
C ALA A 216 -3.10 0.16 -18.58
N ALA A 217 -3.09 1.02 -19.60
CA ALA A 217 -4.14 1.06 -20.63
C ALA A 217 -4.28 -0.25 -21.44
N ASP A 218 -3.24 -1.08 -21.50
CA ASP A 218 -3.27 -2.39 -22.15
C ASP A 218 -3.73 -3.54 -21.24
N GLY A 219 -4.10 -3.21 -19.99
CA GLY A 219 -4.56 -4.15 -18.97
C GLY A 219 -3.43 -4.79 -18.14
N SER A 220 -2.16 -4.65 -18.53
CA SER A 220 -1.06 -5.12 -17.70
C SER A 220 -0.94 -4.27 -16.44
N LYS A 221 -0.53 -4.86 -15.31
CA LYS A 221 -0.35 -4.13 -14.04
C LYS A 221 1.12 -3.79 -13.82
N VAL A 222 2.00 -4.76 -14.06
CA VAL A 222 3.45 -4.58 -13.91
C VAL A 222 4.17 -5.32 -15.03
N THR A 223 5.13 -4.66 -15.68
CA THR A 223 6.05 -5.27 -16.63
C THR A 223 7.46 -5.11 -16.10
N THR A 224 8.13 -6.21 -15.77
CA THR A 224 9.43 -6.23 -15.11
C THR A 224 10.26 -7.47 -15.47
N ARG A 225 11.45 -7.60 -14.88
CA ARG A 225 12.37 -8.73 -15.05
C ARG A 225 12.92 -9.17 -13.70
N THR A 226 13.21 -10.47 -13.56
CA THR A 226 13.95 -10.97 -12.39
C THR A 226 15.43 -10.54 -12.44
N PRO A 227 16.08 -10.27 -11.29
CA PRO A 227 15.50 -10.28 -9.95
C PRO A 227 14.71 -9.00 -9.61
N PHE A 228 13.59 -9.14 -8.91
CA PHE A 228 12.82 -8.00 -8.38
C PHE A 228 12.08 -8.40 -7.09
N HIS A 229 11.49 -7.42 -6.40
CA HIS A 229 10.57 -7.65 -5.29
C HIS A 229 9.35 -6.77 -5.43
N THR A 230 8.23 -7.19 -4.84
CA THR A 230 7.05 -6.33 -4.71
C THR A 230 7.29 -5.29 -3.62
N PRO A 231 6.51 -4.20 -3.62
CA PRO A 231 6.33 -3.39 -2.42
C PRO A 231 5.88 -4.26 -1.25
N TRP A 232 6.09 -3.76 -0.04
CA TRP A 232 5.55 -4.40 1.16
C TRP A 232 4.04 -4.23 1.20
N ARG A 233 3.34 -5.28 1.58
CA ARG A 233 1.93 -5.27 1.99
C ARG A 233 1.90 -5.25 3.50
N THR A 234 1.21 -4.27 4.06
CA THR A 234 1.31 -3.94 5.49
C THR A 234 -0.06 -3.94 6.14
N VAL A 235 -0.09 -4.41 7.38
CA VAL A 235 -1.26 -4.30 8.25
C VAL A 235 -0.78 -3.82 9.61
N GLN A 236 -1.16 -2.59 9.97
CA GLN A 236 -1.02 -2.07 11.32
C GLN A 236 -2.16 -2.63 12.17
N ILE A 237 -1.87 -3.04 13.41
CA ILE A 237 -2.81 -3.69 14.33
C ILE A 237 -2.72 -3.02 15.70
N ALA A 238 -3.78 -2.31 16.08
CA ALA A 238 -3.81 -1.47 17.27
C ALA A 238 -5.00 -1.76 18.19
N GLU A 239 -4.86 -1.47 19.48
CA GLU A 239 -5.97 -1.52 20.45
C GLU A 239 -6.70 -0.17 20.54
N ARG A 240 -5.99 0.94 20.28
CA ARG A 240 -6.56 2.29 20.22
C ARG A 240 -6.29 2.91 18.87
N ALA A 241 -7.22 3.73 18.38
CA ALA A 241 -7.04 4.43 17.11
C ALA A 241 -5.74 5.28 17.06
N GLY A 242 -5.33 5.86 18.19
CA GLY A 242 -4.09 6.65 18.28
C GLY A 242 -2.83 5.82 18.03
N ASP A 243 -2.84 4.53 18.36
CA ASP A 243 -1.65 3.69 18.18
C ASP A 243 -1.36 3.42 16.69
N LEU A 244 -2.37 3.52 15.81
CA LEU A 244 -2.15 3.49 14.35
C LEU A 244 -1.32 4.70 13.87
N ILE A 245 -1.46 5.84 14.53
CA ILE A 245 -0.73 7.07 14.20
C ILE A 245 0.71 7.01 14.75
N GLU A 246 0.89 6.41 15.93
CA GLU A 246 2.21 6.27 16.57
C GLU A 246 3.11 5.21 15.92
N SER A 247 2.57 4.37 15.04
CA SER A 247 3.33 3.29 14.39
C SER A 247 4.29 3.81 13.32
N HIS A 248 5.56 3.38 13.39
CA HIS A 248 6.57 3.64 12.36
C HIS A 248 6.70 2.53 11.30
N LEU A 249 5.78 1.55 11.27
CA LEU A 249 5.82 0.39 10.36
C LEU A 249 6.15 0.76 8.91
N ILE A 250 5.45 1.75 8.35
CA ILE A 250 5.61 2.13 6.94
C ILE A 250 7.04 2.64 6.65
N VAL A 251 7.57 3.54 7.47
CA VAL A 251 8.91 4.10 7.25
C VAL A 251 10.02 3.08 7.52
N ASN A 252 9.83 2.17 8.49
CA ASN A 252 10.78 1.10 8.81
C ASN A 252 10.93 0.04 7.69
N LEU A 253 9.95 -0.06 6.80
CA LEU A 253 9.96 -0.97 5.66
C LEU A 253 10.57 -0.36 4.38
N ASN A 254 10.93 0.91 4.41
CA ASN A 254 11.64 1.55 3.29
C ASN A 254 13.15 1.38 3.40
N GLU A 255 13.83 1.46 2.26
CA GLU A 255 15.29 1.48 2.22
C GLU A 255 15.85 2.70 2.97
N PRO A 256 17.02 2.59 3.62
CA PRO A 256 17.68 3.74 4.24
C PRO A 256 17.94 4.87 3.24
N ASN A 257 18.04 6.10 3.76
CA ASN A 257 18.33 7.28 2.95
C ASN A 257 19.59 7.07 2.06
N LYS A 258 19.42 7.25 0.75
CA LYS A 258 20.50 7.13 -0.26
C LYS A 258 21.19 8.46 -0.59
N LEU A 259 20.74 9.58 -0.01
CA LEU A 259 21.35 10.89 -0.22
C LEU A 259 22.54 11.10 0.72
N GLU A 260 23.71 11.40 0.16
CA GLU A 260 24.94 11.65 0.94
C GLU A 260 24.89 12.97 1.74
N ASN A 261 24.17 13.98 1.25
CA ASN A 261 24.03 15.28 1.90
C ASN A 261 22.56 15.70 1.95
N THR A 262 22.06 15.88 3.16
CA THR A 262 20.67 16.25 3.46
C THR A 262 20.54 17.63 4.11
N ALA A 263 21.64 18.38 4.28
CA ALA A 263 21.65 19.67 4.99
C ALA A 263 20.80 20.77 4.34
N TRP A 264 20.46 20.61 3.06
CA TRP A 264 19.59 21.52 2.30
C TRP A 264 18.10 21.22 2.49
N ILE A 265 17.74 20.05 3.04
CA ILE A 265 16.36 19.66 3.31
C ILE A 265 15.95 20.30 4.63
N LYS A 266 15.00 21.24 4.58
CA LYS A 266 14.53 21.98 5.76
C LYS A 266 13.00 22.13 5.74
N PRO A 267 12.29 21.75 6.82
CA PRO A 267 10.88 22.05 6.97
C PRO A 267 10.61 23.54 6.76
N THR A 268 9.59 23.87 5.98
CA THR A 268 9.29 25.25 5.58
C THR A 268 7.80 25.53 5.73
N LYS A 269 7.47 26.69 6.33
CA LYS A 269 6.12 27.26 6.29
C LYS A 269 6.07 28.27 5.15
N TYR A 270 4.97 28.31 4.41
CA TYR A 270 4.84 29.23 3.27
C TYR A 270 3.41 29.79 3.18
N ILE A 271 3.29 30.90 2.45
CA ILE A 271 2.03 31.40 1.88
C ILE A 271 2.21 31.47 0.37
N GLY A 272 1.12 31.63 -0.38
CA GLY A 272 1.22 31.77 -1.81
C GLY A 272 0.03 32.47 -2.45
N ILE A 273 0.31 33.08 -3.61
CA ILE A 273 -0.72 33.46 -4.58
C ILE A 273 -1.30 32.16 -5.11
N TRP A 274 -2.41 31.74 -4.50
CA TRP A 274 -3.01 30.44 -4.75
C TRP A 274 -4.52 30.46 -4.52
N TRP A 275 -4.93 30.79 -3.29
CA TRP A 275 -6.33 30.73 -2.89
C TRP A 275 -7.23 31.71 -3.65
N GLU A 276 -6.69 32.83 -4.12
CA GLU A 276 -7.43 33.80 -4.91
C GLU A 276 -7.93 33.25 -6.25
N MET A 277 -7.23 32.26 -6.82
CA MET A 277 -7.68 31.61 -8.05
C MET A 277 -8.74 30.54 -7.79
N HIS A 278 -8.67 29.82 -6.66
CA HIS A 278 -9.74 28.92 -6.22
C HIS A 278 -11.05 29.65 -5.91
N LEU A 279 -10.97 30.91 -5.47
CA LEU A 279 -12.13 31.78 -5.23
C LEU A 279 -12.56 32.61 -6.45
N GLU A 280 -11.99 32.36 -7.64
CA GLU A 280 -12.25 33.08 -8.89
C GLU A 280 -12.02 34.61 -8.81
N LYS A 281 -11.24 35.08 -7.83
CA LYS A 281 -10.84 36.49 -7.69
C LYS A 281 -9.73 36.86 -8.67
N ALA A 282 -8.89 35.90 -9.00
CA ALA A 282 -7.85 35.98 -10.01
C ALA A 282 -7.85 34.71 -10.86
N ALA A 283 -7.01 34.67 -11.90
CA ALA A 283 -6.85 33.54 -12.79
C ALA A 283 -5.38 33.11 -12.89
N TRP A 284 -5.15 31.86 -13.27
CA TRP A 284 -3.81 31.35 -13.57
C TRP A 284 -3.29 31.88 -14.90
N ASP A 285 -4.15 32.01 -15.91
CA ASP A 285 -3.75 32.42 -17.25
C ASP A 285 -3.67 33.95 -17.41
N LEU A 286 -2.87 34.39 -18.38
CA LEU A 286 -2.75 35.81 -18.75
C LEU A 286 -3.92 36.32 -19.59
N ALA A 287 -4.56 35.45 -20.37
CA ALA A 287 -5.56 35.82 -21.38
C ALA A 287 -6.85 36.37 -20.76
N SER A 288 -7.20 35.91 -19.56
CA SER A 288 -8.33 36.37 -18.77
C SER A 288 -8.25 37.85 -18.36
N GLY A 289 -7.06 38.46 -18.41
CA GLY A 289 -6.81 39.80 -17.88
C GLY A 289 -6.87 39.89 -16.34
N LYS A 290 -7.03 38.76 -15.64
CA LYS A 290 -7.12 38.66 -14.17
C LYS A 290 -5.98 37.86 -13.57
N HIS A 291 -4.83 37.80 -14.24
CA HIS A 291 -3.70 36.97 -13.82
C HIS A 291 -3.24 37.31 -12.39
N GLY A 292 -3.26 36.33 -11.47
CA GLY A 292 -2.91 36.55 -10.07
C GLY A 292 -1.40 36.68 -9.83
N ALA A 293 -0.58 35.94 -10.58
CA ALA A 293 0.87 35.86 -10.38
C ALA A 293 1.64 37.03 -11.05
N THR A 294 1.21 38.26 -10.76
CA THR A 294 1.93 39.47 -11.20
C THR A 294 3.12 39.79 -10.29
N THR A 295 4.09 40.54 -10.82
CA THR A 295 5.25 40.99 -10.04
C THR A 295 4.83 41.84 -8.83
N GLU A 296 3.84 42.71 -8.98
CA GLU A 296 3.35 43.56 -7.89
C GLU A 296 2.69 42.72 -6.78
N ASN A 297 1.79 41.80 -7.15
CA ASN A 297 1.12 40.94 -6.17
C ASN A 297 2.13 40.03 -5.45
N ALA A 298 3.07 39.45 -6.19
CA ALA A 298 4.12 38.61 -5.60
C ALA A 298 4.96 39.38 -4.57
N LYS A 299 5.36 40.62 -4.87
CA LYS A 299 6.07 41.48 -3.91
C LYS A 299 5.25 41.72 -2.64
N ARG A 300 3.95 41.99 -2.75
CA ARG A 300 3.07 42.16 -1.58
C ARG A 300 2.99 40.92 -0.70
N TYR A 301 2.90 39.72 -1.28
CA TYR A 301 2.93 38.47 -0.52
C TYR A 301 4.31 38.21 0.10
N ILE A 302 5.40 38.54 -0.60
CA ILE A 302 6.77 38.45 -0.03
C ILE A 302 6.92 39.39 1.16
N ASP A 303 6.47 40.64 1.03
CA ASP A 303 6.52 41.61 2.13
C ASP A 303 5.72 41.13 3.34
N PHE A 304 4.54 40.55 3.12
CA PHE A 304 3.71 39.98 4.20
C PHE A 304 4.35 38.73 4.82
N ALA A 305 4.97 37.86 4.02
CA ALA A 305 5.64 36.65 4.51
C ALA A 305 6.90 36.97 5.35
N ALA A 306 7.55 38.11 5.08
CA ALA A 306 8.76 38.53 5.76
C ALA A 306 8.53 39.36 7.04
N ALA A 307 7.34 39.94 7.22
CA ALA A 307 6.97 40.79 8.35
C ALA A 307 6.65 39.99 9.62
#